data_AF-A0A6C0HPA6-F1
#
_entry.id   AF-A0A6C0HPA6-F1
#
_cell.length_a   1.000
_cell.length_b   1.000
_cell.length_c   1.000
_cell.angle_alpha   90.00
_cell.angle_beta   90.00
_cell.angle_gamma   90.00
#
_symmetry.space_group_name_H-M   'P 1'
#
loop_
_entity.id
_entity.type
_entity.pdbx_description
1 polymer ?
#
loop_
_entity_poly.entity_id
_entity_poly.type
_entity_poly.pdbx_seq_one_letter_code
_entity_poly.pdbx_strand_id
1 'polypeptide(L)'
;MSCIKEGCKEPKTENAYCKKHKGAFLIEEGVKRGERVCANVIRGCRVVNDLTYSKTRCEPCLEKDRLRDKARRATKEEVEEGMKQCNTCSQIYPLDQFVGKLGETKTCFTCREDNKRADAKRDMDHTRELARANSAKPERKIVKKAWKDANVEKCATYWLEHRQRQIQKDLDVYLKKNAEQAKKWREANPEKVKQNNLNKKNNITAQYKIYQMSALDKKLDFKLSFEDFENMVSLPCYYCGIIQEKGFNGIDRLSSSESYIHSNCVSCCEMCNMMKGSSGPNVFVHRAEHILTNQKIIEGQLYPDDFIDIHGCSFNTYKIRAQNKGLSFDITKEQFETYKINPCYLCGKPGTTTHMNGIDRLDNTKGYTVENIKSCCWVCNYMKKKCEYEDLIDKLSLICSYQQEHPVSPSLLEENKNPIVKGNKVTHEEKVERTIERKEQGRKALCERYGSNDYIKEKAKDIALKRVGM
;
A
#
# COMPACT_ATOMS: atom_id res chain seq x y z
N MET A 1 55.15 -68.64 -17.22
CA MET A 1 54.96 -67.19 -17.42
C MET A 1 54.30 -66.60 -16.19
N SER A 2 54.83 -65.50 -15.65
CA SER A 2 54.33 -64.80 -14.46
C SER A 2 53.07 -63.99 -14.72
N CYS A 3 52.37 -63.62 -13.66
CA CYS A 3 51.22 -62.71 -13.66
C CYS A 3 51.54 -61.36 -14.34
N ILE A 4 50.59 -60.79 -15.09
CA ILE A 4 50.74 -59.49 -15.75
C ILE A 4 50.98 -58.33 -14.79
N LYS A 5 50.40 -58.39 -13.58
CA LYS A 5 50.59 -57.33 -12.58
C LYS A 5 52.06 -57.19 -12.20
N GLU A 6 52.56 -55.96 -12.35
CA GLU A 6 53.94 -55.58 -12.08
C GLU A 6 54.39 -56.02 -10.68
N GLY A 7 55.58 -56.65 -10.61
CA GLY A 7 56.17 -57.19 -9.37
C GLY A 7 55.59 -58.53 -8.89
N CYS A 8 54.62 -59.15 -9.56
CA CYS A 8 54.04 -60.42 -9.14
C CYS A 8 54.73 -61.65 -9.78
N LYS A 9 55.37 -62.49 -8.96
CA LYS A 9 56.07 -63.72 -9.40
C LYS A 9 55.18 -64.97 -9.49
N GLU A 10 53.91 -64.87 -9.11
CA GLU A 10 52.97 -65.98 -9.09
C GLU A 10 52.59 -66.44 -10.52
N PRO A 11 52.34 -67.74 -10.74
CA PRO A 11 51.95 -68.24 -12.06
C PRO A 11 50.61 -67.63 -12.51
N LYS A 12 50.57 -67.20 -13.77
CA LYS A 12 49.35 -66.66 -14.39
C LYS A 12 48.30 -67.76 -14.57
N THR A 13 47.03 -67.40 -14.44
CA THR A 13 45.90 -68.24 -14.87
C THR A 13 45.58 -67.97 -16.35
N GLU A 14 44.57 -68.63 -16.91
CA GLU A 14 44.10 -68.43 -18.29
C GLU A 14 43.88 -66.95 -18.65
N ASN A 15 43.44 -66.14 -17.67
CA ASN A 15 43.17 -64.71 -17.85
C ASN A 15 44.41 -63.82 -17.64
N ALA A 16 45.62 -64.35 -17.77
CA ALA A 16 46.91 -63.65 -17.60
C ALA A 16 47.20 -63.03 -16.20
N TYR A 17 46.24 -63.10 -15.26
CA TYR A 17 46.39 -62.72 -13.86
C TYR A 17 46.53 -63.95 -12.94
N CYS A 18 47.23 -63.83 -11.81
CA CYS A 18 47.28 -64.90 -10.81
C CYS A 18 46.00 -64.94 -9.94
N LYS A 19 45.83 -66.01 -9.15
CA LYS A 19 44.64 -66.16 -8.27
C LYS A 19 44.44 -65.00 -7.29
N LYS A 20 45.51 -64.35 -6.83
CA LYS A 20 45.47 -63.16 -5.94
C LYS A 20 45.10 -61.87 -6.69
N HIS A 21 45.32 -61.81 -8.00
CA HIS A 21 45.08 -60.61 -8.82
C HIS A 21 43.83 -60.68 -9.71
N LYS A 22 42.93 -61.65 -9.47
CA LYS A 22 41.61 -61.72 -10.14
C LYS A 22 40.77 -60.44 -10.01
N GLY A 23 40.96 -59.66 -8.94
CA GLY A 23 40.28 -58.38 -8.76
C GLY A 23 40.77 -57.30 -9.72
N ALA A 24 42.06 -57.28 -10.05
CA ALA A 24 42.65 -56.34 -11.01
C ALA A 24 42.13 -56.63 -12.44
N PHE A 25 42.12 -57.91 -12.83
CA PHE A 25 41.49 -58.36 -14.06
C PHE A 25 40.03 -57.89 -14.18
N LEU A 26 39.24 -58.06 -13.12
CA LEU A 26 37.82 -57.68 -13.13
C LEU A 26 37.62 -56.18 -13.31
N ILE A 27 38.49 -55.35 -12.72
CA ILE A 27 38.48 -53.90 -12.91
C ILE A 27 38.76 -53.56 -14.38
N GLU A 28 39.79 -54.15 -14.97
CA GLU A 28 40.17 -53.89 -16.36
C GLU A 28 39.11 -54.34 -17.36
N GLU A 29 38.55 -55.54 -17.18
CA GLU A 29 37.46 -56.03 -18.03
C GLU A 29 36.17 -55.24 -17.83
N GLY A 30 35.85 -54.83 -16.60
CA GLY A 30 34.72 -53.96 -16.31
C GLY A 30 34.84 -52.62 -17.04
N VAL A 31 36.03 -52.01 -17.04
CA VAL A 31 36.29 -50.78 -17.80
C VAL A 31 36.10 -50.99 -19.30
N LYS A 32 36.63 -52.09 -19.87
CA LYS A 32 36.45 -52.41 -21.30
C LYS A 32 34.99 -52.61 -21.70
N ARG A 33 34.18 -53.20 -20.82
CA ARG A 33 32.75 -53.47 -21.06
C ARG A 33 31.84 -52.28 -20.73
N GLY A 34 32.40 -51.15 -20.29
CA GLY A 34 31.60 -50.00 -19.87
C GLY A 34 30.76 -50.31 -18.63
N GLU A 35 31.35 -50.95 -17.63
CA GLU A 35 30.70 -51.33 -16.38
C GLU A 35 31.50 -50.82 -15.17
N ARG A 36 30.82 -50.59 -14.03
CA ARG A 36 31.47 -50.17 -12.77
C ARG A 36 31.58 -51.34 -11.79
N VAL A 37 32.82 -51.73 -11.50
CA VAL A 37 33.11 -52.75 -10.48
C VAL A 37 32.92 -52.17 -9.07
N CYS A 38 32.35 -52.96 -8.16
CA CYS A 38 32.20 -52.58 -6.76
C CYS A 38 33.55 -52.22 -6.11
N ALA A 39 33.61 -51.11 -5.35
CA ALA A 39 34.83 -50.67 -4.65
C ALA A 39 35.40 -51.73 -3.68
N ASN A 40 34.58 -52.65 -3.17
CA ASN A 40 35.03 -53.76 -2.34
C ASN A 40 35.68 -54.91 -3.13
N VAL A 41 36.00 -54.72 -4.41
CA VAL A 41 36.77 -55.70 -5.21
C VAL A 41 38.13 -56.02 -4.61
N ILE A 42 38.77 -55.03 -3.99
CA ILE A 42 40.01 -55.21 -3.24
C ILE A 42 39.82 -56.12 -2.00
N ARG A 43 38.59 -56.23 -1.49
CA ARG A 43 38.20 -57.08 -0.35
C ARG A 43 37.52 -58.38 -0.78
N GLY A 44 37.62 -58.75 -2.06
CA GLY A 44 37.09 -60.01 -2.59
C GLY A 44 35.71 -59.93 -3.26
N CYS A 45 35.06 -58.77 -3.30
CA CYS A 45 33.80 -58.63 -4.04
C CYS A 45 34.03 -58.75 -5.56
N ARG A 46 33.12 -59.39 -6.29
CA ARG A 46 33.23 -59.56 -7.75
C ARG A 46 32.00 -59.06 -8.51
N VAL A 47 31.15 -58.28 -7.83
CA VAL A 47 29.95 -57.70 -8.45
C VAL A 47 30.35 -56.54 -9.35
N VAL A 48 29.77 -56.54 -10.54
CA VAL A 48 29.88 -55.49 -11.54
C VAL A 48 28.50 -54.88 -11.73
N ASN A 49 28.39 -53.55 -11.74
CA ASN A 49 27.14 -52.82 -11.89
C ASN A 49 27.18 -52.02 -13.19
N ASP A 50 26.01 -51.63 -13.67
CA ASP A 50 25.86 -50.72 -14.80
C ASP A 50 26.43 -49.32 -14.48
N LEU A 51 26.67 -48.52 -15.52
CA LEU A 51 27.21 -47.16 -15.36
C LEU A 51 26.23 -46.16 -14.75
N THR A 52 24.92 -46.42 -14.81
CA THR A 52 23.89 -45.56 -14.22
C THR A 52 23.76 -45.77 -12.71
N TYR A 53 24.36 -46.83 -12.18
CA TYR A 53 24.39 -47.12 -10.76
C TYR A 53 25.14 -46.04 -9.97
N SER A 54 24.41 -45.34 -9.11
CA SER A 54 24.86 -44.12 -8.43
C SER A 54 25.88 -44.34 -7.31
N LYS A 55 26.00 -45.56 -6.77
CA LYS A 55 26.81 -45.84 -5.57
C LYS A 55 28.16 -46.47 -5.93
N THR A 56 29.16 -46.24 -5.08
CA THR A 56 30.52 -46.80 -5.26
C THR A 56 30.65 -48.27 -4.83
N ARG A 57 29.72 -48.77 -4.00
CA ARG A 57 29.62 -50.17 -3.56
C ARG A 57 28.30 -50.79 -4.05
N CYS A 58 28.34 -52.06 -4.44
CA CYS A 58 27.14 -52.80 -4.82
C CYS A 58 26.18 -52.98 -3.64
N GLU A 59 24.90 -53.15 -3.94
CA GLU A 59 23.86 -53.29 -2.92
C GLU A 59 24.10 -54.44 -1.92
N PRO A 60 24.60 -55.63 -2.33
CA PRO A 60 24.94 -56.69 -1.37
C PRO A 60 26.04 -56.31 -0.37
N CYS A 61 27.04 -55.53 -0.81
CA CYS A 61 28.07 -55.03 0.11
C CYS A 61 27.50 -53.97 1.05
N LEU A 62 26.66 -53.08 0.54
CA LEU A 62 26.00 -52.07 1.35
C LEU A 62 25.06 -52.69 2.38
N GLU A 63 24.33 -53.75 2.02
CA GLU A 63 23.46 -54.47 2.96
C GLU A 63 24.26 -55.13 4.07
N LYS A 64 25.37 -55.79 3.75
CA LYS A 64 26.30 -56.32 4.77
C LYS A 64 26.82 -55.24 5.70
N ASP A 65 27.16 -54.06 5.16
CA ASP A 65 27.62 -52.93 5.97
C ASP A 65 26.48 -52.38 6.85
N ARG A 66 25.25 -52.29 6.34
CA ARG A 66 24.05 -51.87 7.10
C ARG A 66 23.72 -52.83 8.24
N LEU A 67 23.75 -54.14 7.98
CA LEU A 67 23.52 -55.17 9.00
C LEU A 67 24.59 -55.12 10.09
N ARG A 68 25.86 -54.93 9.71
CA ARG A 68 26.96 -54.76 10.66
C ARG A 68 26.79 -53.50 11.51
N ASP A 69 26.40 -52.37 10.91
CA ASP A 69 26.14 -51.13 11.64
C ASP A 69 24.95 -51.28 12.59
N LYS A 70 23.87 -51.94 12.14
CA LYS A 70 22.70 -52.25 12.97
C LYS A 70 23.06 -53.13 14.16
N ALA A 71 23.86 -54.18 13.95
CA ALA A 71 24.34 -55.05 15.02
C ALA A 71 25.21 -54.27 16.03
N ARG A 72 26.17 -53.46 15.54
CA ARG A 72 27.03 -52.61 16.39
C ARG A 72 26.24 -51.62 17.25
N ARG A 73 25.14 -51.07 16.72
CA ARG A 73 24.27 -50.14 17.46
C ARG A 73 23.26 -50.83 18.38
N ALA A 74 23.00 -52.12 18.17
CA ALA A 74 22.07 -52.90 19.00
C ALA A 74 22.73 -53.36 20.31
N THR A 75 24.05 -53.58 20.30
CA THR A 75 24.85 -53.80 21.52
C THR A 75 24.88 -52.53 22.37
N LYS A 76 24.06 -52.50 23.41
CA LYS A 76 24.20 -51.56 24.55
C LYS A 76 25.16 -52.20 25.54
N GLU A 77 26.42 -51.77 25.53
CA GLU A 77 27.35 -52.08 26.60
C GLU A 77 26.92 -51.30 27.86
N GLU A 78 27.07 -51.90 29.04
CA GLU A 78 26.87 -51.18 30.31
C GLU A 78 27.88 -50.04 30.38
N VAL A 79 27.39 -48.82 30.48
CA VAL A 79 28.22 -47.62 30.52
C VAL A 79 28.51 -47.32 31.99
N GLU A 80 29.79 -47.40 32.38
CA GLU A 80 30.24 -47.06 33.71
C GLU A 80 29.88 -45.61 34.09
N GLU A 81 29.71 -45.36 35.40
CA GLU A 81 29.38 -44.03 35.92
C GLU A 81 30.48 -43.01 35.56
N GLY A 82 30.09 -41.90 34.92
CA GLY A 82 31.03 -40.90 34.40
C GLY A 82 31.50 -41.12 32.95
N MET A 83 31.02 -42.17 32.28
CA MET A 83 31.27 -42.45 30.87
C MET A 83 30.00 -42.27 30.01
N LYS A 84 30.15 -42.09 28.70
CA LYS A 84 29.05 -41.94 27.75
C LYS A 84 29.42 -42.48 26.38
N GLN A 85 28.44 -43.10 25.70
CA GLN A 85 28.62 -43.64 24.35
C GLN A 85 28.39 -42.56 23.27
N CYS A 86 29.28 -42.49 22.28
CA CYS A 86 29.16 -41.58 21.14
C CYS A 86 28.19 -42.11 20.07
N ASN A 87 27.22 -41.30 19.64
CA ASN A 87 26.26 -41.68 18.60
C ASN A 87 26.87 -41.87 17.18
N THR A 88 28.08 -41.37 16.94
CA THR A 88 28.73 -41.44 15.62
C THR A 88 29.64 -42.66 15.49
N CYS A 89 30.56 -42.86 16.44
CA CYS A 89 31.52 -43.97 16.42
C CYS A 89 31.12 -45.16 17.30
N SER A 90 30.06 -45.01 18.12
CA SER A 90 29.57 -46.01 19.07
C SER A 90 30.57 -46.43 20.16
N GLN A 91 31.68 -45.68 20.31
CA GLN A 91 32.67 -45.91 21.38
C GLN A 91 32.28 -45.16 22.66
N ILE A 92 32.70 -45.69 23.81
CA ILE A 92 32.49 -45.11 25.13
C ILE A 92 33.68 -44.20 25.49
N TYR A 93 33.38 -43.00 25.96
CA TYR A 93 34.37 -42.01 26.39
C TYR A 93 33.92 -41.33 27.69
N PRO A 94 34.83 -40.67 28.43
CA PRO A 94 34.44 -39.90 29.61
C PRO A 94 33.58 -38.68 29.24
N LEU A 95 32.79 -38.17 30.19
CA LEU A 95 31.82 -37.10 29.96
C LEU A 95 32.44 -35.78 29.47
N ASP A 96 33.72 -35.50 29.77
CA ASP A 96 34.47 -34.34 29.29
C ASP A 96 34.52 -34.27 27.75
N GLN A 97 34.59 -35.43 27.10
CA GLN A 97 34.59 -35.56 25.65
C GLN A 97 33.25 -35.15 25.01
N PHE A 98 32.19 -34.94 25.80
CA PHE A 98 30.85 -34.59 25.34
C PHE A 98 30.48 -33.12 25.56
N VAL A 99 31.41 -32.27 26.02
CA VAL A 99 31.15 -30.84 26.19
C VAL A 99 31.33 -30.09 24.86
N GLY A 100 30.26 -29.43 24.40
CA GLY A 100 30.24 -28.59 23.20
C GLY A 100 30.05 -27.11 23.52
N LYS A 101 30.07 -26.26 22.48
CA LYS A 101 29.94 -24.80 22.60
C LYS A 101 28.64 -24.33 23.27
N LEU A 102 27.57 -25.12 23.13
CA LEU A 102 26.23 -24.81 23.66
C LEU A 102 25.82 -25.74 24.81
N GLY A 103 26.78 -26.46 25.41
CA GLY A 103 26.54 -27.45 26.45
C GLY A 103 26.79 -28.89 26.01
N GLU A 104 26.18 -29.84 26.71
CA GLU A 104 26.39 -31.27 26.53
C GLU A 104 25.94 -31.79 25.15
N THR A 105 26.70 -32.72 24.58
CA THR A 105 26.48 -33.28 23.25
C THR A 105 26.33 -34.81 23.28
N LYS A 106 25.87 -35.39 22.17
CA LYS A 106 25.67 -36.85 22.01
C LYS A 106 26.80 -37.54 21.24
N THR A 107 27.83 -36.80 20.83
CA THR A 107 28.96 -37.28 20.03
C THR A 107 30.25 -36.90 20.73
N CYS A 108 31.30 -37.71 20.65
CA CYS A 108 32.60 -37.39 21.25
C CYS A 108 33.32 -36.25 20.52
N PHE A 109 34.32 -35.66 21.17
CA PHE A 109 35.12 -34.55 20.65
C PHE A 109 35.66 -34.82 19.24
N THR A 110 36.32 -35.95 19.03
CA THR A 110 36.94 -36.32 17.75
C THR A 110 35.91 -36.35 16.61
N CYS A 111 34.77 -37.01 16.83
CA CYS A 111 33.71 -37.03 15.82
C CYS A 111 33.10 -35.65 15.56
N ARG A 112 33.03 -34.77 16.57
CA ARG A 112 32.60 -33.38 16.37
C ARG A 112 33.61 -32.60 15.53
N GLU A 113 34.91 -32.75 15.79
CA GLU A 113 35.96 -32.07 15.01
C GLU A 113 36.00 -32.56 13.56
N ASP A 114 35.85 -33.86 13.33
CA ASP A 114 35.78 -34.41 11.97
C ASP A 114 34.55 -33.90 11.22
N ASN A 115 33.39 -33.83 11.89
CA ASN A 115 32.19 -33.22 11.31
C ASN A 115 32.40 -31.73 11.01
N LYS A 116 33.06 -30.97 11.89
CA LYS A 116 33.39 -29.56 11.62
C LYS A 116 34.27 -29.40 10.38
N ARG A 117 35.29 -30.26 10.22
CA ARG A 117 36.17 -30.26 9.03
C ARG A 117 35.41 -30.62 7.76
N ALA A 118 34.48 -31.57 7.84
CA ALA A 118 33.60 -31.93 6.73
C ALA A 118 32.63 -30.80 6.38
N ASP A 119 32.04 -30.16 7.39
CA ASP A 119 31.12 -29.02 7.23
C ASP A 119 31.82 -27.80 6.64
N ALA A 120 33.10 -27.56 6.99
CA ALA A 120 33.91 -26.50 6.40
C ALA A 120 34.15 -26.69 4.88
N LYS A 121 34.08 -27.94 4.40
CA LYS A 121 34.20 -28.28 2.97
C LYS A 121 32.85 -28.44 2.28
N ARG A 122 31.74 -28.21 3.00
CA ARG A 122 30.39 -28.43 2.47
C ARG A 122 30.00 -27.28 1.54
N ASP A 123 29.41 -27.63 0.41
CA ASP A 123 28.76 -26.66 -0.46
C ASP A 123 27.57 -26.01 0.26
N MET A 124 27.75 -24.75 0.66
CA MET A 124 26.74 -23.98 1.37
C MET A 124 25.54 -23.66 0.49
N ASP A 125 25.73 -23.47 -0.81
CA ASP A 125 24.65 -23.08 -1.71
C ASP A 125 23.76 -24.27 -2.00
N HIS A 126 24.34 -25.45 -2.25
CA HIS A 126 23.58 -26.70 -2.32
C HIS A 126 22.81 -26.98 -1.01
N THR A 127 23.44 -26.76 0.15
CA THR A 127 22.80 -26.94 1.46
C THR A 127 21.60 -26.00 1.64
N ARG A 128 21.76 -24.72 1.25
CA ARG A 128 20.68 -23.73 1.31
C ARG A 128 19.54 -24.06 0.36
N GLU A 129 19.85 -24.55 -0.83
CA GLU A 129 18.86 -24.98 -1.81
C GLU A 129 18.03 -26.17 -1.30
N LEU A 130 18.68 -27.20 -0.75
CA LEU A 130 18.00 -28.31 -0.10
C LEU A 130 17.12 -27.84 1.07
N ALA A 131 17.58 -26.88 1.86
CA ALA A 131 16.79 -26.31 2.96
C ALA A 131 15.55 -25.55 2.45
N ARG A 132 15.68 -24.80 1.34
CA ARG A 132 14.55 -24.13 0.67
C ARG A 132 13.55 -25.15 0.14
N ALA A 133 14.00 -26.18 -0.58
CA ALA A 133 13.15 -27.24 -1.11
C ALA A 133 12.40 -27.97 0.01
N ASN A 134 13.09 -28.34 1.09
CA ASN A 134 12.46 -28.99 2.25
C ASN A 134 11.46 -28.07 2.97
N SER A 135 11.74 -26.77 3.07
CA SER A 135 10.82 -25.81 3.68
C SER A 135 9.60 -25.51 2.80
N ALA A 136 9.71 -25.74 1.49
CA ALA A 136 8.62 -25.56 0.54
C ALA A 136 7.58 -26.69 0.56
N LYS A 137 7.93 -27.84 1.14
CA LYS A 137 7.05 -29.02 1.25
C LYS A 137 5.72 -28.69 1.95
N PRO A 138 4.56 -29.11 1.40
CA PRO A 138 3.24 -28.78 1.95
C PRO A 138 3.07 -29.14 3.41
N GLU A 139 3.49 -30.35 3.82
CA GLU A 139 3.39 -30.82 5.20
C GLU A 139 4.18 -29.92 6.17
N ARG A 140 5.33 -29.41 5.74
CA ARG A 140 6.16 -28.49 6.54
C ARG A 140 5.52 -27.11 6.65
N LYS A 141 4.85 -26.63 5.59
CA LYS A 141 4.11 -25.37 5.62
C LYS A 141 2.91 -25.45 6.57
N ILE A 142 2.19 -26.56 6.59
CA ILE A 142 1.05 -26.80 7.50
C ILE A 142 1.52 -26.77 8.95
N VAL A 143 2.55 -27.57 9.29
CA VAL A 143 3.11 -27.61 10.66
C VAL A 143 3.61 -26.22 11.08
N LYS A 144 4.30 -25.49 10.19
CA LYS A 144 4.78 -24.13 10.48
C LYS A 144 3.64 -23.14 10.66
N LYS A 145 2.55 -23.27 9.91
CA LYS A 145 1.35 -22.44 10.07
C LYS A 145 0.68 -22.72 11.42
N ALA A 146 0.41 -23.98 11.73
CA ALA A 146 -0.17 -24.38 13.02
C ALA A 146 0.68 -23.89 14.20
N TRP A 147 2.00 -24.00 14.12
CA TRP A 147 2.89 -23.45 15.14
C TRP A 147 2.77 -21.93 15.28
N LYS A 148 2.72 -21.17 14.17
CA LYS A 148 2.56 -19.71 14.21
C LYS A 148 1.22 -19.30 14.82
N ASP A 149 0.15 -20.00 14.47
CA ASP A 149 -1.19 -19.72 14.97
C ASP A 149 -1.30 -20.09 16.47
N ALA A 150 -0.58 -21.10 16.95
CA ALA A 150 -0.46 -21.41 18.38
C ALA A 150 0.51 -20.48 19.14
N ASN A 151 1.39 -19.75 18.44
CA ASN A 151 2.45 -18.91 19.03
C ASN A 151 2.39 -17.48 18.50
N VAL A 152 1.21 -16.88 18.45
CA VAL A 152 0.99 -15.53 17.87
C VAL A 152 1.83 -14.47 18.59
N GLU A 153 1.82 -14.47 19.93
CA GLU A 153 2.57 -13.50 20.73
C GLU A 153 4.07 -13.58 20.43
N LYS A 154 4.65 -14.79 20.44
CA LYS A 154 6.05 -15.02 20.10
C LYS A 154 6.40 -14.54 18.69
N CYS A 155 5.53 -14.77 17.72
CA CYS A 155 5.71 -14.27 16.35
C CYS A 155 5.66 -12.74 16.30
N ALA A 156 4.71 -12.12 17.02
CA ALA A 156 4.56 -10.67 17.09
C ALA A 156 5.76 -10.01 17.74
N THR A 157 6.25 -10.54 18.86
CA THR A 157 7.49 -10.09 19.54
C THR A 157 8.66 -10.09 18.57
N TYR A 158 8.90 -11.21 17.86
CA TYR A 158 9.97 -11.30 16.89
C TYR A 158 9.88 -10.23 15.78
N TRP A 159 8.67 -9.96 15.25
CA TRP A 159 8.47 -8.93 14.23
C TRP A 159 8.69 -7.51 14.76
N LEU A 160 8.24 -7.24 15.99
CA LEU A 160 8.39 -5.95 16.66
C LEU A 160 9.85 -5.67 17.02
N GLU A 161 10.58 -6.65 17.55
CA GLU A 161 12.01 -6.54 17.80
C GLU A 161 12.81 -6.36 16.50
N HIS A 162 12.45 -7.09 15.43
CA HIS A 162 13.07 -6.87 14.14
C HIS A 162 12.86 -5.43 13.67
N ARG A 163 11.65 -4.89 13.83
CA ARG A 163 11.34 -3.49 13.50
C ARG A 163 12.12 -2.52 14.38
N GLN A 164 12.21 -2.75 15.69
CA GLN A 164 13.02 -1.96 16.61
C GLN A 164 14.48 -1.89 16.15
N ARG A 165 15.09 -3.04 15.82
CA ARG A 165 16.47 -3.08 15.31
C ARG A 165 16.64 -2.28 14.02
N GLN A 166 15.67 -2.30 13.11
CA GLN A 166 15.74 -1.48 11.89
C GLN A 166 15.66 0.01 12.19
N ILE A 167 14.75 0.42 13.09
CA ILE A 167 14.57 1.81 13.53
C ILE A 167 15.84 2.35 14.21
N GLN A 168 16.40 1.58 15.14
CA GLN A 168 17.62 1.94 15.87
C GLN A 168 18.86 1.98 14.98
N LYS A 169 18.92 1.11 13.96
CA LYS A 169 20.04 1.08 13.02
C LYS A 169 20.05 2.31 12.11
N ASP A 170 18.94 2.59 11.45
CA ASP A 170 18.80 3.72 10.52
C ASP A 170 17.31 4.02 10.29
N LEU A 171 16.83 5.07 10.94
CA LEU A 171 15.44 5.51 10.85
C LEU A 171 15.07 5.96 9.43
N ASP A 172 15.96 6.66 8.73
CA ASP A 172 15.68 7.20 7.40
C ASP A 172 15.52 6.09 6.37
N VAL A 173 16.42 5.12 6.38
CA VAL A 173 16.33 3.93 5.52
C VAL A 173 15.06 3.13 5.84
N TYR A 174 14.70 3.00 7.12
CA TYR A 174 13.47 2.32 7.54
C TYR A 174 12.22 3.02 7.00
N LEU A 175 12.12 4.35 7.18
CA LEU A 175 10.98 5.13 6.72
C LEU A 175 10.87 5.14 5.19
N LYS A 176 12.01 5.23 4.48
CA LYS A 176 12.05 5.15 3.01
C LYS A 176 11.53 3.81 2.51
N LYS A 177 11.99 2.69 3.07
CA LYS A 177 11.50 1.35 2.73
C LYS A 177 10.00 1.19 2.98
N ASN A 178 9.50 1.71 4.10
CA ASN A 178 8.07 1.69 4.40
C ASN A 178 7.26 2.52 3.39
N ALA A 179 7.74 3.70 3.01
CA ALA A 179 7.08 4.55 2.02
C ALA A 179 7.03 3.87 0.63
N GLU A 180 8.12 3.24 0.21
CA GLU A 180 8.18 2.44 -1.02
C GLU A 180 7.21 1.26 -0.98
N GLN A 181 7.15 0.54 0.13
CA GLN A 181 6.21 -0.58 0.28
C GLN A 181 4.75 -0.10 0.26
N ALA A 182 4.45 1.04 0.90
CA ALA A 182 3.12 1.65 0.86
C ALA A 182 2.75 2.14 -0.55
N LYS A 183 3.72 2.63 -1.33
CA LYS A 183 3.52 2.97 -2.75
C LYS A 183 3.18 1.72 -3.57
N LYS A 184 4.01 0.67 -3.48
CA LYS A 184 3.75 -0.62 -4.15
C LYS A 184 2.40 -1.21 -3.79
N TRP A 185 2.00 -1.12 -2.52
CA TRP A 185 0.69 -1.58 -2.07
C TRP A 185 -0.45 -0.79 -2.72
N ARG A 186 -0.36 0.54 -2.78
CA ARG A 186 -1.38 1.39 -3.43
C ARG A 186 -1.50 1.09 -4.92
N GLU A 187 -0.37 0.91 -5.60
CA GLU A 187 -0.32 0.57 -7.03
C GLU A 187 -0.90 -0.82 -7.32
N ALA A 188 -0.60 -1.80 -6.45
CA ALA A 188 -1.15 -3.15 -6.58
C ALA A 188 -2.60 -3.29 -6.11
N ASN A 189 -3.16 -2.32 -5.39
CA ASN A 189 -4.51 -2.39 -4.78
C ASN A 189 -5.35 -1.13 -5.04
N PRO A 190 -5.55 -0.70 -6.30
CA PRO A 190 -6.24 0.56 -6.61
C PRO A 190 -7.68 0.60 -6.10
N GLU A 191 -8.42 -0.50 -6.18
CA GLU A 191 -9.81 -0.58 -5.69
C GLU A 191 -9.89 -0.43 -4.16
N LYS A 192 -8.94 -1.02 -3.43
CA LYS A 192 -8.88 -0.83 -1.97
C LYS A 192 -8.54 0.61 -1.60
N VAL A 193 -7.72 1.30 -2.40
CA VAL A 193 -7.44 2.72 -2.24
C VAL A 193 -8.69 3.57 -2.47
N LYS A 194 -9.45 3.30 -3.53
CA LYS A 194 -10.73 3.97 -3.79
C LYS A 194 -11.70 3.77 -2.62
N GLN A 195 -11.85 2.53 -2.14
CA GLN A 195 -12.70 2.24 -0.99
C GLN A 195 -12.25 2.98 0.28
N ASN A 196 -10.95 3.01 0.57
CA ASN A 196 -10.43 3.72 1.73
C ASN A 196 -10.69 5.24 1.65
N ASN A 197 -10.58 5.82 0.44
CA ASN A 197 -10.90 7.23 0.21
C ASN A 197 -12.40 7.50 0.40
N LEU A 198 -13.26 6.61 -0.08
CA LEU A 198 -14.71 6.69 0.13
C LEU A 198 -15.07 6.58 1.61
N ASN A 199 -14.49 5.62 2.33
CA ASN A 199 -14.68 5.47 3.77
C ASN A 199 -14.27 6.74 4.52
N LYS A 200 -13.19 7.41 4.10
CA LYS A 200 -12.78 8.69 4.67
C LYS A 200 -13.78 9.82 4.33
N LYS A 201 -14.31 9.87 3.11
CA LYS A 201 -15.35 10.83 2.68
C LYS A 201 -16.62 10.69 3.52
N ASN A 202 -16.99 9.47 3.85
CA ASN A 202 -18.22 9.13 4.57
C ASN A 202 -18.04 9.06 6.10
N ASN A 203 -16.83 9.36 6.62
CA ASN A 203 -16.58 9.35 8.06
C ASN A 203 -16.65 10.77 8.63
N ILE A 204 -17.67 11.04 9.45
CA ILE A 204 -17.94 12.36 10.05
C ILE A 204 -16.72 12.87 10.85
N THR A 205 -16.11 12.02 11.68
CA THR A 205 -14.91 12.39 12.46
C THR A 205 -13.72 12.80 11.57
N ALA A 206 -13.54 12.13 10.43
CA ALA A 206 -12.52 12.49 9.46
C ALA A 206 -12.84 13.83 8.77
N GLN A 207 -14.11 14.10 8.47
CA GLN A 207 -14.55 15.36 7.89
C GLN A 207 -14.36 16.53 8.86
N TYR A 208 -14.71 16.37 10.14
CA TYR A 208 -14.46 17.37 11.18
C TYR A 208 -12.98 17.81 11.22
N LYS A 209 -12.05 16.83 11.22
CA LYS A 209 -10.61 17.12 11.18
C LYS A 209 -10.19 17.84 9.91
N ILE A 210 -10.81 17.54 8.76
CA ILE A 210 -10.54 18.25 7.51
C ILE A 210 -10.95 19.72 7.62
N TYR A 211 -12.11 20.01 8.21
CA TYR A 211 -12.56 21.38 8.44
C TYR A 211 -11.61 22.15 9.37
N GLN A 212 -11.18 21.55 10.49
CA GLN A 212 -10.20 22.16 11.40
C GLN A 212 -8.88 22.50 10.67
N MET A 213 -8.35 21.55 9.89
CA MET A 213 -7.12 21.78 9.12
C MET A 213 -7.32 22.84 8.02
N SER A 214 -8.49 22.86 7.37
CA SER A 214 -8.80 23.86 6.34
C SER A 214 -8.94 25.26 6.93
N ALA A 215 -9.54 25.39 8.11
CA ALA A 215 -9.65 26.66 8.83
C ALA A 215 -8.25 27.18 9.21
N LEU A 216 -7.40 26.32 9.77
CA LEU A 216 -6.01 26.66 10.10
C LEU A 216 -5.24 27.14 8.86
N ASP A 217 -5.35 26.43 7.72
CA ASP A 217 -4.70 26.82 6.46
C ASP A 217 -5.18 28.16 5.88
N LYS A 218 -6.40 28.56 6.26
CA LYS A 218 -7.03 29.83 5.87
C LYS A 218 -6.94 30.89 6.97
N LYS A 219 -6.18 30.65 8.04
CA LYS A 219 -6.06 31.55 9.21
C LYS A 219 -7.45 31.96 9.76
N LEU A 220 -8.36 31.00 9.83
CA LEU A 220 -9.71 31.16 10.38
C LEU A 220 -9.82 30.44 11.72
N ASP A 221 -10.57 31.03 12.64
CA ASP A 221 -10.95 30.34 13.87
C ASP A 221 -11.93 29.21 13.55
N PHE A 222 -11.79 28.10 14.27
CA PHE A 222 -12.74 27.00 14.24
C PHE A 222 -13.27 26.75 15.64
N LYS A 223 -14.43 27.33 15.96
CA LYS A 223 -15.05 27.34 17.30
C LYS A 223 -16.24 26.39 17.44
N LEU A 224 -16.46 25.52 16.47
CA LEU A 224 -17.47 24.46 16.57
C LEU A 224 -16.88 23.27 17.33
N SER A 225 -17.59 22.76 18.34
CA SER A 225 -17.24 21.48 18.94
C SER A 225 -17.53 20.32 17.96
N PHE A 226 -17.07 19.11 18.29
CA PHE A 226 -17.41 17.94 17.48
C PHE A 226 -18.92 17.66 17.49
N GLU A 227 -19.57 17.84 18.63
CA GLU A 227 -21.02 17.67 18.79
C GLU A 227 -21.81 18.71 17.98
N ASP A 228 -21.41 19.99 18.05
CA ASP A 228 -22.02 21.05 17.23
C ASP A 228 -21.89 20.74 15.74
N PHE A 229 -20.70 20.27 15.33
CA PHE A 229 -20.44 19.91 13.94
C PHE A 229 -21.33 18.75 13.49
N GLU A 230 -21.39 17.66 14.28
CA GLU A 230 -22.19 16.47 13.97
C GLU A 230 -23.68 16.80 13.87
N ASN A 231 -24.20 17.57 14.82
CA ASN A 231 -25.59 18.04 14.80
C ASN A 231 -25.85 18.90 13.57
N MET A 232 -24.96 19.85 13.27
CA MET A 232 -25.13 20.77 12.14
C MET A 232 -25.10 20.04 10.79
N VAL A 233 -24.14 19.14 10.53
CA VAL A 233 -24.05 18.45 9.23
C VAL A 233 -25.18 17.44 9.01
N SER A 234 -25.89 17.03 10.06
CA SER A 234 -27.03 16.12 9.97
C SER A 234 -28.33 16.83 9.57
N LEU A 235 -28.37 18.17 9.62
CA LEU A 235 -29.54 18.93 9.20
C LEU A 235 -29.68 18.96 7.67
N PRO A 236 -30.92 19.14 7.14
CA PRO A 236 -31.18 19.48 5.75
C PRO A 236 -30.30 20.64 5.26
N CYS A 237 -29.94 20.63 3.98
CA CYS A 237 -29.18 21.73 3.39
C CYS A 237 -29.97 23.04 3.49
N TYR A 238 -29.34 24.07 4.05
CA TYR A 238 -29.94 25.38 4.28
C TYR A 238 -30.56 26.00 3.01
N TYR A 239 -29.97 25.74 1.84
CA TYR A 239 -30.45 26.31 0.58
C TYR A 239 -31.49 25.48 -0.16
N CYS A 240 -31.44 24.14 -0.07
CA CYS A 240 -32.23 23.27 -0.95
C CYS A 240 -32.90 22.08 -0.24
N GLY A 241 -32.83 22.01 1.08
CA GLY A 241 -33.53 21.00 1.89
C GLY A 241 -32.99 19.57 1.82
N ILE A 242 -32.01 19.25 0.97
CA ILE A 242 -31.56 17.85 0.84
C ILE A 242 -30.58 17.43 1.94
N ILE A 243 -30.56 16.13 2.22
CA ILE A 243 -29.46 15.44 2.87
C ILE A 243 -28.78 14.57 1.80
N GLN A 244 -27.46 14.67 1.67
CA GLN A 244 -26.71 13.87 0.69
C GLN A 244 -26.81 12.37 1.00
N GLU A 245 -26.68 11.52 -0.04
CA GLU A 245 -26.76 10.05 0.06
C GLU A 245 -25.84 9.43 1.14
N LYS A 246 -24.69 10.06 1.41
CA LYS A 246 -23.75 9.62 2.45
C LYS A 246 -24.27 9.81 3.89
N GLY A 247 -25.47 10.36 4.07
CA GLY A 247 -26.17 10.51 5.35
C GLY A 247 -25.95 11.85 6.06
N PHE A 248 -25.08 12.71 5.57
CA PHE A 248 -24.82 14.04 6.15
C PHE A 248 -24.27 15.01 5.10
N ASN A 249 -24.44 16.31 5.34
CA ASN A 249 -24.01 17.41 4.50
C ASN A 249 -22.59 17.90 4.86
N GLY A 250 -22.18 19.03 4.29
CA GLY A 250 -21.04 19.81 4.78
C GLY A 250 -21.53 21.04 5.55
N ILE A 251 -20.57 21.94 5.84
CA ILE A 251 -20.83 23.26 6.39
C ILE A 251 -20.53 24.32 5.33
N ASP A 252 -21.47 25.23 5.13
CA ASP A 252 -21.26 26.52 4.46
C ASP A 252 -21.08 27.62 5.51
N ARG A 253 -20.24 28.61 5.20
CA ARG A 253 -20.14 29.83 5.98
C ARG A 253 -21.00 30.88 5.29
N LEU A 254 -22.01 31.39 6.00
CA LEU A 254 -22.92 32.40 5.48
C LEU A 254 -22.12 33.59 4.95
N SER A 255 -21.26 34.15 5.79
CA SER A 255 -20.17 35.03 5.40
C SER A 255 -18.83 34.32 5.26
N SER A 256 -18.26 34.44 4.08
CA SER A 256 -16.90 33.94 3.80
C SER A 256 -15.80 34.73 4.50
N SER A 257 -16.09 35.95 4.94
CA SER A 257 -15.15 36.81 5.68
C SER A 257 -15.03 36.42 7.15
N GLU A 258 -16.05 35.76 7.69
CA GLU A 258 -16.11 35.32 9.08
C GLU A 258 -15.58 33.89 9.28
N SER A 259 -15.27 33.56 10.54
CA SER A 259 -14.73 32.27 10.96
C SER A 259 -15.82 31.18 11.09
N TYR A 260 -15.42 29.94 11.43
CA TYR A 260 -16.38 28.87 11.70
C TYR A 260 -16.92 28.98 13.13
N ILE A 261 -18.02 29.71 13.27
CA ILE A 261 -18.76 29.93 14.53
C ILE A 261 -20.24 29.58 14.32
N HIS A 262 -20.95 29.24 15.39
CA HIS A 262 -22.32 28.73 15.30
C HIS A 262 -23.29 29.70 14.57
N SER A 263 -23.13 31.01 14.73
CA SER A 263 -23.97 32.02 14.07
C SER A 263 -23.69 32.20 12.57
N ASN A 264 -22.52 31.78 12.09
CA ASN A 264 -22.07 31.98 10.71
C ASN A 264 -22.05 30.66 9.91
N CYS A 265 -22.34 29.52 10.53
CA CYS A 265 -22.25 28.21 9.90
C CYS A 265 -23.62 27.57 9.77
N VAL A 266 -23.90 27.01 8.59
CA VAL A 266 -25.14 26.27 8.31
C VAL A 266 -24.84 24.97 7.58
N SER A 267 -25.74 23.99 7.72
CA SER A 267 -25.70 22.76 6.94
C SER A 267 -25.82 23.08 5.46
N CYS A 268 -24.93 22.54 4.63
CA CYS A 268 -24.96 22.79 3.21
C CYS A 268 -24.43 21.60 2.41
N CYS A 269 -25.21 21.15 1.42
CA CYS A 269 -24.77 20.11 0.51
C CYS A 269 -23.59 20.61 -0.36
N GLU A 270 -22.78 19.67 -0.82
CA GLU A 270 -21.57 19.95 -1.63
C GLU A 270 -21.86 20.86 -2.84
N MET A 271 -22.98 20.63 -3.54
CA MET A 271 -23.34 21.37 -4.75
C MET A 271 -23.73 22.83 -4.46
N CYS A 272 -24.57 23.09 -3.45
CA CYS A 272 -24.95 24.46 -3.07
C CYS A 272 -23.73 25.25 -2.58
N ASN A 273 -22.88 24.64 -1.73
CA ASN A 273 -21.69 25.30 -1.22
C ASN A 273 -20.72 25.66 -2.37
N MET A 274 -20.58 24.77 -3.36
CA MET A 274 -19.77 25.06 -4.56
C MET A 274 -20.36 26.17 -5.43
N MET A 275 -21.69 26.20 -5.64
CA MET A 275 -22.36 27.19 -6.48
C MET A 275 -22.35 28.59 -5.84
N LYS A 276 -22.65 28.66 -4.55
CA LYS A 276 -22.56 29.90 -3.75
C LYS A 276 -21.14 30.44 -3.76
N GLY A 277 -20.15 29.57 -3.53
CA GLY A 277 -18.77 30.00 -3.34
C GLY A 277 -18.70 30.99 -2.17
N SER A 278 -18.18 32.19 -2.44
CA SER A 278 -18.12 33.26 -1.45
C SER A 278 -19.25 34.28 -1.51
N SER A 279 -20.23 34.12 -2.42
CA SER A 279 -21.34 35.08 -2.44
C SER A 279 -22.19 34.98 -1.17
N GLY A 280 -22.87 36.06 -0.82
CA GLY A 280 -23.82 36.05 0.28
C GLY A 280 -24.99 35.09 0.02
N PRO A 281 -25.70 34.66 1.08
CA PRO A 281 -26.78 33.67 0.97
C PRO A 281 -27.95 34.19 0.11
N ASN A 282 -28.38 35.45 0.30
CA ASN A 282 -29.46 36.05 -0.49
C ASN A 282 -29.10 36.20 -1.95
N VAL A 283 -27.89 36.72 -2.24
CA VAL A 283 -27.37 36.82 -3.61
C VAL A 283 -27.38 35.46 -4.31
N PHE A 284 -27.04 34.38 -3.59
CA PHE A 284 -27.06 33.04 -4.18
C PHE A 284 -28.48 32.57 -4.53
N VAL A 285 -29.46 32.80 -3.65
CA VAL A 285 -30.87 32.43 -3.90
C VAL A 285 -31.47 33.27 -5.02
N HIS A 286 -31.26 34.59 -5.00
CA HIS A 286 -31.68 35.50 -6.07
C HIS A 286 -31.12 35.10 -7.44
N ARG A 287 -29.84 34.67 -7.50
CA ARG A 287 -29.25 34.17 -8.74
C ARG A 287 -29.94 32.92 -9.26
N ALA A 288 -30.35 32.02 -8.38
CA ALA A 288 -31.10 30.82 -8.76
C ALA A 288 -32.44 31.22 -9.40
N GLU A 289 -33.20 32.08 -8.72
CA GLU A 289 -34.50 32.57 -9.21
C GLU A 289 -34.37 33.36 -10.51
N HIS A 290 -33.39 34.26 -10.60
CA HIS A 290 -33.14 35.06 -11.80
C HIS A 290 -32.80 34.17 -13.00
N ILE A 291 -31.94 33.16 -12.83
CA ILE A 291 -31.60 32.23 -13.92
C ILE A 291 -32.85 31.50 -14.39
N LEU A 292 -33.61 30.88 -13.49
CA LEU A 292 -34.81 30.13 -13.87
C LEU A 292 -35.88 31.02 -14.52
N THR A 293 -36.07 32.24 -14.01
CA THR A 293 -36.99 33.23 -14.57
C THR A 293 -36.56 33.65 -15.97
N ASN A 294 -35.26 33.95 -16.16
CA ASN A 294 -34.72 34.28 -17.48
C ASN A 294 -34.81 33.11 -18.47
N GLN A 295 -34.68 31.86 -17.99
CA GLN A 295 -34.92 30.65 -18.77
C GLN A 295 -36.42 30.35 -19.01
N LYS A 296 -37.34 31.14 -18.43
CA LYS A 296 -38.80 30.94 -18.50
C LYS A 296 -39.27 29.61 -17.92
N ILE A 297 -38.56 29.11 -16.90
CA ILE A 297 -38.88 27.87 -16.20
C ILE A 297 -39.87 28.13 -15.06
N ILE A 298 -39.73 29.29 -14.40
CA ILE A 298 -40.62 29.75 -13.34
C ILE A 298 -41.06 31.19 -13.60
N GLU A 299 -42.15 31.60 -12.96
CA GLU A 299 -42.56 33.00 -12.84
C GLU A 299 -41.98 33.57 -11.54
N GLY A 300 -40.82 34.23 -11.65
CA GLY A 300 -40.10 34.80 -10.52
C GLY A 300 -39.59 36.22 -10.79
N GLN A 301 -38.75 36.72 -9.88
CA GLN A 301 -38.13 38.03 -9.98
C GLN A 301 -36.78 37.98 -10.70
N LEU A 302 -36.44 39.07 -11.40
CA LEU A 302 -35.13 39.25 -12.02
C LEU A 302 -34.21 40.09 -11.13
N TYR A 303 -33.04 39.52 -10.81
CA TYR A 303 -31.96 40.16 -10.05
C TYR A 303 -30.68 40.42 -10.90
N PRO A 304 -30.71 41.28 -11.93
CA PRO A 304 -29.54 41.52 -12.79
C PRO A 304 -28.33 42.10 -12.02
N ASP A 305 -28.58 42.86 -10.96
CA ASP A 305 -27.53 43.50 -10.14
C ASP A 305 -26.72 42.52 -9.29
N ASP A 306 -27.19 41.29 -9.13
CA ASP A 306 -26.47 40.24 -8.42
C ASP A 306 -25.40 39.57 -9.29
N PHE A 307 -25.26 39.96 -10.56
CA PHE A 307 -24.25 39.46 -11.47
C PHE A 307 -23.19 40.52 -11.74
N ILE A 308 -21.98 40.32 -11.20
CA ILE A 308 -20.88 41.29 -11.30
C ILE A 308 -20.38 41.48 -12.75
N ASP A 309 -19.91 42.70 -13.02
CA ASP A 309 -19.19 43.03 -14.25
C ASP A 309 -17.76 42.51 -14.20
N ILE A 310 -17.26 42.01 -15.33
CA ILE A 310 -15.92 41.41 -15.43
C ILE A 310 -15.35 41.73 -16.82
N HIS A 311 -14.08 42.09 -16.84
CA HIS A 311 -13.33 42.20 -18.08
C HIS A 311 -13.02 40.82 -18.66
N GLY A 312 -13.39 40.62 -19.92
CA GLY A 312 -13.24 39.35 -20.61
C GLY A 312 -11.78 38.90 -20.74
N CYS A 313 -11.60 37.60 -20.91
CA CYS A 313 -10.28 37.03 -21.17
C CYS A 313 -9.95 37.06 -22.68
N SER A 314 -8.67 36.99 -23.04
CA SER A 314 -8.25 37.00 -24.45
C SER A 314 -8.44 35.63 -25.13
N PHE A 315 -8.61 35.65 -26.46
CA PHE A 315 -8.67 34.45 -27.31
C PHE A 315 -7.50 33.48 -27.06
N ASN A 316 -6.27 34.01 -27.04
CA ASN A 316 -5.06 33.20 -26.81
C ASN A 316 -5.09 32.50 -25.45
N THR A 317 -5.65 33.13 -24.42
CA THR A 317 -5.77 32.50 -23.10
C THR A 317 -6.69 31.28 -23.14
N TYR A 318 -7.81 31.37 -23.86
CA TYR A 318 -8.71 30.23 -24.06
C TYR A 318 -8.04 29.11 -24.87
N LYS A 319 -7.35 29.46 -25.96
CA LYS A 319 -6.63 28.50 -26.79
C LYS A 319 -5.56 27.74 -25.99
N ILE A 320 -4.73 28.44 -25.21
CA ILE A 320 -3.71 27.82 -24.35
C ILE A 320 -4.36 26.94 -23.28
N ARG A 321 -5.47 27.39 -22.67
CA ARG A 321 -6.21 26.59 -21.67
C ARG A 321 -6.78 25.31 -22.27
N ALA A 322 -7.27 25.35 -23.52
CA ALA A 322 -7.76 24.17 -24.23
C ALA A 322 -6.61 23.19 -24.50
N GLN A 323 -5.48 23.68 -25.02
CA GLN A 323 -4.28 22.88 -25.27
C GLN A 323 -3.76 22.19 -24.01
N ASN A 324 -3.64 22.93 -22.90
CA ASN A 324 -3.20 22.37 -21.61
C ASN A 324 -4.13 21.29 -21.05
N LYS A 325 -5.39 21.28 -21.49
CA LYS A 325 -6.39 20.27 -21.12
C LYS A 325 -6.56 19.17 -22.17
N GLY A 326 -5.82 19.23 -23.29
CA GLY A 326 -5.97 18.29 -24.40
C GLY A 326 -7.33 18.41 -25.13
N LEU A 327 -7.91 19.60 -25.18
CA LEU A 327 -9.21 19.87 -25.80
C LEU A 327 -9.04 20.53 -27.17
N SER A 328 -9.91 20.18 -28.13
CA SER A 328 -9.95 20.87 -29.42
C SER A 328 -10.40 22.33 -29.26
N PHE A 329 -9.96 23.18 -30.18
CA PHE A 329 -10.26 24.62 -30.17
C PHE A 329 -10.53 25.07 -31.60
N ASP A 330 -11.75 24.81 -32.04
CA ASP A 330 -12.20 24.89 -33.43
C ASP A 330 -13.18 26.07 -33.59
N ILE A 331 -12.79 27.23 -33.03
CA ILE A 331 -13.49 28.51 -33.20
C ILE A 331 -12.52 29.59 -33.67
N THR A 332 -13.01 30.48 -34.53
CA THR A 332 -12.21 31.61 -35.03
C THR A 332 -12.18 32.75 -34.01
N LYS A 333 -11.25 33.69 -34.19
CA LYS A 333 -11.15 34.87 -33.32
C LYS A 333 -12.39 35.76 -33.43
N GLU A 334 -12.96 35.85 -34.63
CA GLU A 334 -14.17 36.61 -34.92
C GLU A 334 -15.36 36.01 -34.16
N GLN A 335 -15.57 34.69 -34.26
CA GLN A 335 -16.60 33.98 -33.51
C GLN A 335 -16.44 34.21 -32.00
N PHE A 336 -15.21 34.12 -31.49
CA PHE A 336 -14.91 34.35 -30.09
C PHE A 336 -15.33 35.75 -29.60
N GLU A 337 -14.99 36.81 -30.33
CA GLU A 337 -15.39 38.18 -29.94
C GLU A 337 -16.91 38.37 -30.04
N THR A 338 -17.60 37.74 -31.01
CA THR A 338 -19.07 37.75 -31.07
C THR A 338 -19.68 37.12 -29.82
N TYR A 339 -19.19 35.95 -29.39
CA TYR A 339 -19.72 35.28 -28.20
C TYR A 339 -19.52 36.10 -26.92
N LYS A 340 -18.45 36.89 -26.80
CA LYS A 340 -18.23 37.71 -25.60
C LYS A 340 -19.26 38.84 -25.42
N ILE A 341 -19.90 39.28 -26.50
CA ILE A 341 -20.86 40.38 -26.48
C ILE A 341 -22.29 39.85 -26.37
N ASN A 342 -22.55 38.67 -26.93
CA ASN A 342 -23.86 38.02 -26.84
C ASN A 342 -24.33 37.86 -25.38
N PRO A 343 -25.64 37.98 -25.09
CA PRO A 343 -26.18 37.74 -23.76
C PRO A 343 -25.80 36.36 -23.21
N CYS A 344 -25.58 36.28 -21.90
CA CYS A 344 -25.35 35.01 -21.23
C CYS A 344 -26.54 34.08 -21.45
N TYR A 345 -26.29 32.85 -21.91
CA TYR A 345 -27.38 31.93 -22.21
C TYR A 345 -28.18 31.48 -20.99
N LEU A 346 -27.66 31.65 -19.76
CA LEU A 346 -28.32 31.29 -18.50
C LEU A 346 -29.07 32.48 -17.89
N CYS A 347 -28.35 33.54 -17.47
CA CYS A 347 -28.94 34.71 -16.82
C CYS A 347 -29.31 35.85 -17.77
N GLY A 348 -28.98 35.79 -19.06
CA GLY A 348 -29.30 36.87 -19.99
C GLY A 348 -28.44 38.13 -19.85
N LYS A 349 -27.46 38.18 -18.94
CA LYS A 349 -26.57 39.34 -18.77
C LYS A 349 -25.90 39.71 -20.11
N PRO A 350 -26.13 40.93 -20.65
CA PRO A 350 -25.58 41.34 -21.94
C PRO A 350 -24.11 41.72 -21.81
N GLY A 351 -23.36 41.60 -22.91
CA GLY A 351 -22.04 42.22 -23.01
C GLY A 351 -22.16 43.74 -23.15
N THR A 352 -21.35 44.48 -22.42
CA THR A 352 -21.26 45.95 -22.42
C THR A 352 -19.80 46.39 -22.55
N THR A 353 -19.55 47.70 -22.49
CA THR A 353 -18.19 48.24 -22.41
C THR A 353 -17.48 47.87 -21.10
N THR A 354 -18.23 47.72 -20.00
CA THR A 354 -17.72 47.37 -18.67
C THR A 354 -17.73 45.87 -18.39
N HIS A 355 -18.53 45.10 -19.11
CA HIS A 355 -18.70 43.65 -18.93
C HIS A 355 -18.54 42.89 -20.24
N MET A 356 -17.68 41.86 -20.25
CA MET A 356 -17.64 40.91 -21.35
C MET A 356 -17.92 39.51 -20.82
N ASN A 357 -18.84 38.82 -21.50
CA ASN A 357 -19.11 37.42 -21.21
C ASN A 357 -17.89 36.56 -21.55
N GLY A 358 -17.83 35.39 -20.92
CA GLY A 358 -16.92 34.32 -21.31
C GLY A 358 -17.59 33.34 -22.28
N ILE A 359 -16.90 32.24 -22.53
CA ILE A 359 -17.43 31.12 -23.29
C ILE A 359 -17.54 29.93 -22.35
N ASP A 360 -18.75 29.41 -22.23
CA ASP A 360 -19.04 28.16 -21.53
C ASP A 360 -19.12 27.01 -22.52
N ARG A 361 -18.74 25.81 -22.06
CA ARG A 361 -18.88 24.58 -22.81
C ARG A 361 -20.10 23.85 -22.27
N LEU A 362 -21.03 23.52 -23.16
CA LEU A 362 -22.25 22.80 -22.81
C LEU A 362 -21.86 21.44 -22.23
N ASP A 363 -21.13 20.64 -23.02
CA ASP A 363 -20.50 19.40 -22.59
C ASP A 363 -19.03 19.66 -22.23
N ASN A 364 -18.71 19.45 -20.95
CA ASN A 364 -17.38 19.70 -20.41
C ASN A 364 -16.31 18.69 -20.86
N THR A 365 -16.72 17.56 -21.44
CA THR A 365 -15.83 16.53 -22.01
C THR A 365 -15.39 16.87 -23.43
N LYS A 366 -16.13 17.74 -24.12
CA LYS A 366 -15.84 18.20 -25.48
C LYS A 366 -15.02 19.50 -25.51
N GLY A 367 -14.41 19.75 -26.67
CA GLY A 367 -13.63 20.96 -26.96
C GLY A 367 -14.48 22.20 -27.20
N TYR A 368 -13.84 23.25 -27.73
CA TYR A 368 -14.50 24.49 -28.12
C TYR A 368 -14.88 24.41 -29.59
N THR A 369 -16.11 23.98 -29.89
CA THR A 369 -16.70 23.99 -31.23
C THR A 369 -17.96 24.85 -31.21
N VAL A 370 -18.40 25.37 -32.36
CA VAL A 370 -19.55 26.28 -32.45
C VAL A 370 -20.83 25.65 -31.87
N GLU A 371 -20.97 24.34 -31.97
CA GLU A 371 -22.12 23.57 -31.47
C GLU A 371 -22.06 23.31 -29.96
N ASN A 372 -20.85 23.28 -29.37
CA ASN A 372 -20.64 22.95 -27.96
C ASN A 372 -20.45 24.19 -27.06
N ILE A 373 -20.48 25.39 -27.61
CA ILE A 373 -20.22 26.61 -26.84
C ILE A 373 -21.43 27.55 -26.77
N LYS A 374 -21.49 28.30 -25.66
CA LYS A 374 -22.43 29.42 -25.49
C LYS A 374 -21.74 30.61 -24.83
N SER A 375 -22.23 31.81 -25.10
CA SER A 375 -21.88 33.00 -24.33
C SER A 375 -22.36 32.83 -22.90
N CYS A 376 -21.49 32.98 -21.92
CA CYS A 376 -21.85 32.83 -20.53
C CYS A 376 -21.09 33.81 -19.64
N CYS A 377 -21.81 34.51 -18.77
CA CYS A 377 -21.18 35.33 -17.76
C CYS A 377 -20.38 34.44 -16.81
N TRP A 378 -19.35 35.02 -16.20
CA TRP A 378 -18.46 34.26 -15.34
C TRP A 378 -19.16 33.69 -14.10
N VAL A 379 -20.15 34.40 -13.55
CA VAL A 379 -20.93 33.94 -12.38
C VAL A 379 -21.69 32.65 -12.74
N CYS A 380 -22.43 32.64 -13.84
CA CYS A 380 -23.16 31.46 -14.30
C CYS A 380 -22.22 30.30 -14.65
N ASN A 381 -21.10 30.58 -15.32
CA ASN A 381 -20.11 29.56 -15.66
C ASN A 381 -19.45 28.98 -14.38
N TYR A 382 -19.24 29.82 -13.35
CA TYR A 382 -18.79 29.38 -12.04
C TYR A 382 -19.82 28.51 -11.32
N MET A 383 -21.12 28.86 -11.37
CA MET A 383 -22.18 28.04 -10.78
C MET A 383 -22.32 26.70 -11.50
N LYS A 384 -22.25 26.69 -12.84
CA LYS A 384 -22.28 25.45 -13.64
C LYS A 384 -21.07 24.57 -13.34
N LYS A 385 -19.85 25.12 -13.38
CA LYS A 385 -18.60 24.36 -13.27
C LYS A 385 -18.58 23.11 -14.18
N LYS A 386 -18.73 21.94 -13.56
CA LYS A 386 -18.71 20.61 -14.16
C LYS A 386 -20.09 19.98 -14.24
N CYS A 387 -21.10 20.67 -13.74
CA CYS A 387 -22.50 20.28 -13.81
C CYS A 387 -22.97 20.36 -15.26
N GLU A 388 -23.77 19.39 -15.66
CA GLU A 388 -24.53 19.46 -16.89
C GLU A 388 -25.70 20.44 -16.72
N TYR A 389 -26.30 20.85 -17.83
CA TYR A 389 -27.32 21.88 -17.83
C TYR A 389 -28.56 21.45 -17.05
N GLU A 390 -29.05 20.24 -17.29
CA GLU A 390 -30.24 19.68 -16.66
C GLU A 390 -30.05 19.59 -15.13
N ASP A 391 -28.92 19.03 -14.68
CA ASP A 391 -28.57 18.94 -13.26
C ASP A 391 -28.48 20.32 -12.58
N LEU A 392 -28.00 21.35 -13.31
CA LEU A 392 -27.96 22.72 -12.81
C LEU A 392 -29.39 23.25 -12.64
N ILE A 393 -30.23 23.12 -13.65
CA ILE A 393 -31.62 23.61 -13.64
C ILE A 393 -32.44 22.92 -12.55
N ASP A 394 -32.34 21.60 -12.41
CA ASP A 394 -33.01 20.83 -11.36
C ASP A 394 -32.57 21.32 -9.98
N LYS A 395 -31.27 21.57 -9.82
CA LYS A 395 -30.74 22.07 -8.55
C LYS A 395 -31.23 23.46 -8.21
N LEU A 396 -31.25 24.38 -9.18
CA LEU A 396 -31.76 25.73 -8.96
C LEU A 396 -33.27 25.70 -8.65
N SER A 397 -34.02 24.82 -9.29
CA SER A 397 -35.46 24.65 -9.05
C SER A 397 -35.72 24.20 -7.62
N LEU A 398 -34.94 23.21 -7.16
CA LEU A 398 -35.01 22.73 -5.78
C LEU A 398 -34.65 23.81 -4.74
N ILE A 399 -33.66 24.65 -5.04
CA ILE A 399 -33.33 25.81 -4.20
C ILE A 399 -34.53 26.75 -4.13
N CYS A 400 -35.10 27.15 -5.26
CA CYS A 400 -36.20 28.12 -5.29
C CYS A 400 -37.43 27.60 -4.54
N SER A 401 -37.85 26.35 -4.80
CA SER A 401 -39.00 25.75 -4.10
C SER A 401 -38.77 25.67 -2.59
N TYR A 402 -37.59 25.26 -2.14
CA TYR A 402 -37.31 25.17 -0.71
C TYR A 402 -37.27 26.55 -0.04
N GLN A 403 -36.70 27.56 -0.71
CA GLN A 403 -36.59 28.93 -0.18
C GLN A 403 -37.91 29.70 -0.16
N GLN A 404 -38.91 29.29 -0.94
CA GLN A 404 -40.27 29.85 -0.82
C GLN A 404 -40.88 29.51 0.55
N GLU A 405 -40.65 28.30 1.05
CA GLU A 405 -41.14 27.84 2.36
C GLU A 405 -40.19 28.21 3.51
N HIS A 406 -38.88 28.28 3.22
CA HIS A 406 -37.81 28.48 4.20
C HIS A 406 -36.89 29.63 3.77
N PRO A 407 -37.40 30.87 3.72
CA PRO A 407 -36.62 32.00 3.20
C PRO A 407 -35.38 32.27 4.04
N VAL A 408 -34.29 32.64 3.36
CA VAL A 408 -33.07 33.12 4.04
C VAL A 408 -33.41 34.30 4.95
N SER A 409 -32.91 34.27 6.19
CA SER A 409 -33.18 35.33 7.17
C SER A 409 -32.74 36.72 6.66
N PRO A 410 -33.60 37.75 6.75
CA PRO A 410 -33.25 39.14 6.44
C PRO A 410 -32.12 39.71 7.31
N SER A 411 -31.82 39.14 8.48
CA SER A 411 -30.68 39.60 9.29
C SER A 411 -29.31 39.17 8.75
N LEU A 412 -29.27 38.32 7.72
CA LEU A 412 -28.07 37.72 7.14
C LEU A 412 -27.75 38.29 5.74
N LEU A 413 -28.15 39.54 5.49
CA LEU A 413 -28.00 40.31 4.23
C LEU A 413 -26.54 40.67 3.89
N GLU A 414 -25.65 39.68 3.82
CA GLU A 414 -24.35 39.92 3.21
C GLU A 414 -24.52 40.11 1.69
N GLU A 415 -24.19 41.30 1.20
CA GLU A 415 -24.32 41.67 -0.22
C GLU A 415 -23.11 41.26 -1.06
N ASN A 416 -22.24 40.37 -0.57
CA ASN A 416 -21.08 39.99 -1.35
C ASN A 416 -21.53 39.30 -2.65
N LYS A 417 -21.38 40.01 -3.76
CA LYS A 417 -21.68 39.48 -5.10
C LYS A 417 -20.52 38.68 -5.66
N ASN A 418 -19.32 38.73 -5.10
CA ASN A 418 -18.19 37.98 -5.65
C ASN A 418 -18.18 36.52 -5.11
N PRO A 419 -18.34 35.50 -5.97
CA PRO A 419 -18.13 34.09 -5.62
C PRO A 419 -16.71 33.75 -5.18
N ILE A 420 -15.73 34.66 -5.37
CA ILE A 420 -14.34 34.46 -4.94
C ILE A 420 -13.86 35.63 -4.09
N VAL A 421 -13.49 35.35 -2.85
CA VAL A 421 -12.78 36.28 -1.97
C VAL A 421 -11.32 35.82 -1.79
N LYS A 422 -10.37 36.76 -1.89
CA LYS A 422 -8.96 36.51 -1.55
C LYS A 422 -8.83 36.42 -0.03
N GLY A 423 -8.83 35.20 0.50
CA GLY A 423 -8.58 34.96 1.92
C GLY A 423 -7.08 35.06 2.27
N ASN A 424 -6.80 35.44 3.51
CA ASN A 424 -5.45 35.33 4.10
C ASN A 424 -5.12 33.85 4.27
N LYS A 425 -4.18 33.32 3.49
CA LYS A 425 -3.79 31.90 3.56
C LYS A 425 -2.42 31.80 4.19
N VAL A 426 -2.20 30.69 4.89
CA VAL A 426 -0.85 30.29 5.30
C VAL A 426 0.05 30.20 4.07
N THR A 427 1.24 30.79 4.15
CA THR A 427 2.21 30.86 3.06
C THR A 427 2.74 29.46 2.72
N HIS A 428 3.46 29.35 1.61
CA HIS A 428 4.06 28.08 1.25
C HIS A 428 5.13 27.67 2.28
N GLU A 429 5.92 28.64 2.73
CA GLU A 429 7.00 28.50 3.69
C GLU A 429 6.47 28.03 5.05
N GLU A 430 5.43 28.69 5.59
CA GLU A 430 4.77 28.31 6.85
C GLU A 430 4.21 26.86 6.76
N LYS A 431 3.67 26.45 5.59
CA LYS A 431 3.19 25.07 5.38
C LYS A 431 4.31 24.04 5.35
N VAL A 432 5.45 24.39 4.77
CA VAL A 432 6.63 23.54 4.70
C VAL A 432 7.20 23.37 6.11
N GLU A 433 7.36 24.45 6.86
CA GLU A 433 7.86 24.44 8.25
C GLU A 433 7.00 23.54 9.15
N ARG A 434 5.69 23.78 9.20
CA ARG A 434 4.76 22.93 9.95
C ARG A 434 4.79 21.45 9.53
N THR A 435 5.09 21.19 8.25
CA THR A 435 5.25 19.82 7.76
C THR A 435 6.54 19.17 8.26
N ILE A 436 7.64 19.92 8.34
CA ILE A 436 8.92 19.49 8.89
C ILE A 436 8.74 19.17 10.38
N GLU A 437 8.22 20.12 11.16
CA GLU A 437 7.97 19.95 12.59
C GLU A 437 7.12 18.70 12.89
N ARG A 438 6.00 18.53 12.18
CA ARG A 438 5.14 17.35 12.32
C ARG A 438 5.87 16.05 12.00
N LYS A 439 6.74 16.04 10.98
CA LYS A 439 7.55 14.87 10.63
C LYS A 439 8.57 14.58 11.72
N GLU A 440 9.22 15.59 12.26
CA GLU A 440 10.19 15.45 13.36
C GLU A 440 9.55 14.94 14.64
N GLN A 441 8.41 15.50 15.04
CA GLN A 441 7.61 14.99 16.16
C GLN A 441 7.22 13.52 15.93
N GLY A 442 6.77 13.17 14.72
CA GLY A 442 6.44 11.79 14.36
C GLY A 442 7.65 10.85 14.41
N ARG A 443 8.85 11.31 14.03
CA ARG A 443 10.11 10.56 14.13
C ARG A 443 10.49 10.33 15.59
N LYS A 444 10.44 11.38 16.41
CA LYS A 444 10.73 11.32 17.84
C LYS A 444 9.80 10.33 18.54
N ALA A 445 8.49 10.47 18.35
CA ALA A 445 7.49 9.55 18.92
C ALA A 445 7.64 8.10 18.42
N LEU A 446 8.14 7.89 17.20
CA LEU A 446 8.43 6.54 16.71
C LEU A 446 9.64 5.94 17.43
N CYS A 447 10.72 6.69 17.57
CA CYS A 447 11.91 6.26 18.30
C CYS A 447 11.62 5.99 19.78
N GLU A 448 10.88 6.88 20.45
CA GLU A 448 10.47 6.70 21.85
C GLU A 448 9.67 5.42 22.06
N ARG A 449 8.65 5.18 21.22
CA ARG A 449 7.83 3.95 21.31
C ARG A 449 8.67 2.68 21.16
N TYR A 450 9.57 2.64 20.17
CA TYR A 450 10.42 1.47 19.94
C TYR A 450 11.71 1.47 20.79
N GLY A 451 11.95 2.49 21.60
CA GLY A 451 13.04 2.53 22.58
C GLY A 451 12.76 1.69 23.82
N SER A 452 11.49 1.45 24.15
CA SER A 452 11.07 0.66 25.30
C SER A 452 10.80 -0.81 24.93
N ASN A 453 11.45 -1.73 25.65
CA ASN A 453 11.15 -3.16 25.54
C ASN A 453 9.77 -3.52 26.10
N ASP A 454 9.22 -2.72 27.00
CA ASP A 454 7.90 -2.95 27.59
C ASP A 454 6.80 -2.68 26.56
N TYR A 455 6.96 -1.63 25.74
CA TYR A 455 6.07 -1.38 24.60
C TYR A 455 6.00 -2.58 23.65
N ILE A 456 7.13 -3.24 23.37
CA ILE A 456 7.18 -4.41 22.50
C ILE A 456 6.38 -5.57 23.09
N LYS A 457 6.58 -5.85 24.38
CA LYS A 457 5.87 -6.93 25.09
C LYS A 457 4.37 -6.68 25.13
N GLU A 458 3.96 -5.47 25.53
CA GLU A 458 2.53 -5.10 25.58
C GLU A 458 1.90 -5.15 24.19
N LYS A 459 2.59 -4.63 23.18
CA LYS A 459 2.05 -4.62 21.82
C LYS A 459 1.95 -6.02 21.23
N ALA A 460 2.89 -6.91 21.54
CA ALA A 460 2.82 -8.31 21.13
C ALA A 460 1.61 -9.03 21.74
N LYS A 461 1.31 -8.78 23.02
CA LYS A 461 0.11 -9.29 23.70
C LYS A 461 -1.18 -8.75 23.08
N ASP A 462 -1.27 -7.44 22.82
CA ASP A 462 -2.42 -6.82 22.13
C ASP A 462 -2.68 -7.45 20.75
N ILE A 463 -1.62 -7.70 19.97
CA ILE A 463 -1.72 -8.37 18.67
C ILE A 463 -2.22 -9.81 18.82
N ALA A 464 -1.74 -10.54 19.83
CA ALA A 464 -2.18 -11.90 20.09
C ALA A 464 -3.66 -11.95 20.49
N LEU A 465 -4.09 -11.08 21.41
CA LEU A 465 -5.48 -11.00 21.87
C LEU A 465 -6.45 -10.71 20.73
N LYS A 466 -6.14 -9.73 19.87
CA LYS A 466 -6.98 -9.39 18.70
C LYS A 466 -7.14 -10.52 17.70
N ARG A 467 -6.19 -11.46 17.68
CA ARG A 467 -6.21 -12.60 16.76
C ARG A 467 -6.89 -13.83 17.36
N VAL A 468 -7.10 -13.86 18.68
CA VAL A 468 -7.89 -14.88 19.37
C VAL A 468 -9.36 -14.46 19.48
N GLY A 469 -9.64 -13.15 19.52
CA GLY A 469 -11.00 -12.59 19.52
C GLY A 469 -11.64 -12.38 18.13
N MET A 470 -10.94 -12.77 17.05
CA MET A 470 -11.46 -12.89 15.68
C MET A 470 -11.55 -14.37 15.34
#